data_AF-A0A7V3IW68-F1
#
_entry.id   AF-A0A7V3IW68-F1
#
_cell.length_a   1.000
_cell.length_b   1.000
_cell.length_c   1.000
_cell.angle_alpha   90.00
_cell.angle_beta   90.00
_cell.angle_gamma   90.00
#
_symmetry.space_group_name_H-M   'P 1'
#
loop_
_entity.id
_entity.type
_entity.pdbx_description
1 polymer ?
#
loop_
_entity_poly.entity_id
_entity_poly.type
_entity_poly.pdbx_seq_one_letter_code
_entity_poly.pdbx_strand_id
1 'polypeptide(L)'
;MPTSFLVIPCVPGDPGTRPISTALAITSKAIKATIANGDRWDDFQIQLSCMVANLGAVASPVALIEFYTGAAIGIWTPGHDTLTPAQVRADVQLVGRTTFTAPPGAITTVNCPSFWVPGSSDAARQGVLVQVTNLFTDPWTAPFDAVNDRHVARNDRVVASMIISQGAATLKGTYLFDLDVGVQSGRGAVPPGADIWWEQKTNSRRQMTPKNGAGIINLGPVDFNSLSSRHLQSLTYASTPIVGNNDSTNELVNGDVFAVRTTGGNYAKVLVTAYGYDMGIQWMTYAAPP
;
A
#
# COMPACT_ATOMS: atom_id res chain seq x y z
N MET A 1 6.05 -44.23 -1.85
CA MET A 1 6.48 -43.86 -3.21
C MET A 1 6.98 -42.44 -3.16
N PRO A 2 8.08 -42.07 -3.84
CA PRO A 2 8.51 -40.69 -3.89
C PRO A 2 7.42 -39.85 -4.57
N THR A 3 7.03 -38.74 -3.93
CA THR A 3 6.00 -37.83 -4.41
C THR A 3 6.62 -36.48 -4.74
N SER A 4 6.04 -35.78 -5.71
CA SER A 4 6.31 -34.36 -5.88
C SER A 4 5.73 -33.60 -4.69
N PHE A 5 6.37 -32.51 -4.30
CA PHE A 5 5.89 -31.68 -3.20
C PHE A 5 6.00 -30.21 -3.62
N LEU A 6 4.93 -29.71 -4.22
CA LEU A 6 4.85 -28.32 -4.69
C LEU A 6 4.59 -27.39 -3.52
N VAL A 7 5.27 -26.25 -3.45
CA VAL A 7 5.10 -25.25 -2.41
C VAL A 7 5.27 -23.88 -3.04
N ILE A 8 4.42 -22.91 -2.66
CA ILE A 8 4.71 -21.50 -2.93
C ILE A 8 5.60 -20.96 -1.80
N PRO A 9 6.86 -20.59 -2.05
CA PRO A 9 7.79 -20.20 -0.99
C PRO A 9 7.45 -18.82 -0.43
N CYS A 10 7.37 -18.68 0.90
CA CYS A 10 7.07 -17.38 1.53
C CYS A 10 8.33 -16.55 1.81
N VAL A 11 9.47 -17.21 1.95
CA VAL A 11 10.79 -16.63 2.21
C VAL A 11 11.86 -17.37 1.40
N PRO A 12 13.03 -16.77 1.15
CA PRO A 12 14.16 -17.48 0.57
C PRO A 12 14.51 -18.73 1.39
N GLY A 13 14.55 -19.89 0.73
CA GLY A 13 14.83 -21.16 1.40
C GLY A 13 13.67 -21.76 2.20
N ASP A 14 12.42 -21.32 1.99
CA ASP A 14 11.23 -21.92 2.61
C ASP A 14 11.22 -23.45 2.41
N PRO A 15 11.30 -24.26 3.49
CA PRO A 15 11.34 -25.72 3.41
C PRO A 15 9.96 -26.35 3.18
N GLY A 16 8.91 -25.54 3.01
CA GLY A 16 7.54 -26.02 2.87
C GLY A 16 6.89 -26.47 4.16
N THR A 17 7.53 -26.21 5.31
CA THR A 17 6.94 -26.47 6.62
C THR A 17 5.74 -25.53 6.83
N ARG A 18 4.67 -26.08 7.38
CA ARG A 18 3.41 -25.39 7.71
C ARG A 18 2.99 -25.78 9.15
N PRO A 19 2.23 -24.95 9.88
CA PRO A 19 1.71 -23.64 9.47
C PRO A 19 2.78 -22.55 9.33
N ILE A 20 2.54 -21.58 8.44
CA ILE A 20 3.30 -20.32 8.39
C ILE A 20 2.60 -19.22 9.18
N SER A 21 3.32 -18.15 9.52
CA SER A 21 2.67 -16.99 10.15
C SER A 21 1.71 -16.31 9.17
N THR A 22 0.62 -15.75 9.69
CA THR A 22 -0.35 -14.98 8.90
C THR A 22 0.32 -13.90 8.08
N ALA A 23 1.29 -13.19 8.66
CA ALA A 23 2.03 -12.14 7.98
C ALA A 23 2.72 -12.68 6.72
N LEU A 24 3.37 -13.84 6.80
CA LEU A 24 4.00 -14.50 5.65
C LEU A 24 2.97 -14.99 4.63
N ALA A 25 1.83 -15.51 5.11
CA ALA A 25 0.75 -16.01 4.27
C ALA A 25 0.10 -14.91 3.42
N ILE A 26 -0.03 -13.68 3.95
CA ILE A 26 -0.69 -12.56 3.25
C ILE A 26 0.28 -11.57 2.59
N THR A 27 1.59 -11.66 2.84
CA THR A 27 2.58 -10.76 2.19
C THR A 27 3.62 -11.54 1.39
N SER A 28 3.21 -12.68 0.83
CA SER A 28 4.13 -13.59 0.17
C SER A 28 4.88 -12.91 -0.99
N LYS A 29 6.21 -12.91 -0.88
CA LYS A 29 7.11 -12.37 -1.91
C LYS A 29 7.22 -13.25 -3.16
N ALA A 30 6.68 -14.48 -3.11
CA ALA A 30 6.63 -15.35 -4.28
C ALA A 30 5.65 -14.86 -5.33
N ILE A 31 4.59 -14.14 -4.93
CA ILE A 31 3.65 -13.52 -5.86
C ILE A 31 4.22 -12.17 -6.30
N LYS A 32 4.30 -11.93 -7.60
CA LYS A 32 4.67 -10.65 -8.20
C LYS A 32 3.51 -10.10 -9.02
N ALA A 33 3.24 -8.82 -8.84
CA ALA A 33 2.36 -8.02 -9.68
C ALA A 33 3.23 -6.94 -10.35
N THR A 34 3.26 -6.92 -11.67
CA THR A 34 4.05 -5.96 -12.46
C THR A 34 3.12 -5.23 -13.41
N ILE A 35 3.20 -3.90 -13.44
CA ILE A 35 2.46 -3.10 -14.42
C ILE A 35 3.03 -3.43 -15.80
N ALA A 36 2.21 -3.98 -16.67
CA ALA A 36 2.58 -4.41 -18.01
C ALA A 36 2.47 -3.26 -19.01
N ASN A 37 1.46 -2.40 -18.88
CA ASN A 37 1.18 -1.24 -19.72
C ASN A 37 0.40 -0.19 -18.91
N GLY A 38 0.46 1.08 -19.34
CA GLY A 38 -0.40 2.18 -18.87
C GLY A 38 0.15 3.00 -17.69
N ASP A 39 -0.01 4.33 -17.77
CA ASP A 39 0.38 5.28 -16.71
C ASP A 39 -0.84 5.81 -15.92
N ARG A 40 -2.06 5.38 -16.30
CA ARG A 40 -3.33 5.83 -15.70
C ARG A 40 -4.10 4.64 -15.11
N TRP A 41 -4.83 4.90 -14.03
CA TRP A 41 -5.54 3.88 -13.24
C TRP A 41 -6.65 3.13 -14.00
N ASP A 42 -7.17 3.73 -15.07
CA ASP A 42 -8.27 3.23 -15.90
C ASP A 42 -7.81 2.35 -17.07
N ASP A 43 -6.50 2.30 -17.36
CA ASP A 43 -5.97 1.63 -18.56
C ASP A 43 -4.72 0.76 -18.29
N PHE A 44 -4.31 0.62 -17.03
CA PHE A 44 -3.12 -0.18 -16.73
C PHE A 44 -3.45 -1.67 -16.55
N GLN A 45 -2.61 -2.49 -17.16
CA GLN A 45 -2.67 -3.95 -17.10
C GLN A 45 -1.64 -4.46 -16.10
N ILE A 46 -1.99 -5.45 -15.29
CA ILE A 46 -1.08 -6.06 -14.32
C ILE A 46 -0.76 -7.49 -14.75
N GLN A 47 0.52 -7.76 -15.01
CA GLN A 47 1.03 -9.12 -15.14
C GLN A 47 1.23 -9.72 -13.76
N LEU A 48 0.46 -10.77 -13.45
CA LEU A 48 0.67 -11.58 -12.26
C LEU A 48 1.66 -12.71 -12.57
N SER A 49 2.53 -13.02 -11.63
CA SER A 49 3.38 -14.21 -11.66
C SER A 49 3.61 -14.76 -10.26
N CYS A 50 3.94 -16.04 -10.15
CA CYS A 50 4.20 -16.69 -8.86
C CYS A 50 5.39 -17.63 -8.97
N MET A 51 6.24 -17.64 -7.94
CA MET A 51 7.27 -18.66 -7.76
C MET A 51 6.66 -19.92 -7.15
N VAL A 52 7.07 -21.09 -7.64
CA VAL A 52 6.68 -22.39 -7.10
C VAL A 52 7.91 -23.27 -6.97
N ALA A 53 8.17 -23.80 -5.79
CA ALA A 53 9.22 -24.77 -5.53
C ALA A 53 8.64 -26.20 -5.59
N ASN A 54 9.35 -27.13 -6.22
CA ASN A 54 9.09 -28.56 -6.00
C ASN A 54 10.15 -29.12 -5.06
N LEU A 55 9.77 -29.31 -3.81
CA LEU A 55 10.61 -29.85 -2.74
C LEU A 55 10.54 -31.39 -2.67
N GLY A 56 9.82 -32.03 -3.60
CA GLY A 56 9.68 -33.48 -3.66
C GLY A 56 10.84 -34.15 -4.39
N ALA A 57 10.91 -35.48 -4.24
CA ALA A 57 11.95 -36.30 -4.87
C ALA A 57 11.67 -36.62 -6.36
N VAL A 58 10.46 -36.34 -6.84
CA VAL A 58 10.07 -36.56 -8.25
C VAL A 58 9.46 -35.29 -8.85
N ALA A 59 9.53 -35.19 -10.18
CA ALA A 59 8.94 -34.09 -10.91
C ALA A 59 7.41 -34.07 -10.73
N SER A 60 6.82 -32.88 -10.78
CA SER A 60 5.40 -32.75 -11.05
C SER A 60 5.24 -32.57 -12.57
N PRO A 61 4.84 -33.61 -13.32
CA PRO A 61 4.76 -33.52 -14.78
C PRO A 61 3.65 -32.57 -15.22
N VAL A 62 2.56 -32.49 -14.44
CA VAL A 62 1.45 -31.57 -14.67
C VAL A 62 0.98 -31.01 -13.32
N ALA A 63 1.37 -29.77 -13.06
CA ALA A 63 0.85 -28.95 -11.99
C ALA A 63 -0.13 -27.92 -12.56
N LEU A 64 -1.16 -27.58 -11.80
CA LEU A 64 -2.10 -26.50 -12.09
C LEU A 64 -1.77 -25.31 -11.18
N ILE A 65 -1.76 -24.10 -11.74
CA ILE A 65 -1.74 -22.86 -10.97
C ILE A 65 -2.93 -21.98 -11.35
N GLU A 66 -3.56 -21.38 -10.35
CA GLU A 66 -4.71 -20.49 -10.50
C GLU A 66 -4.42 -19.16 -9.78
N PHE A 67 -4.74 -18.05 -10.45
CA PHE A 67 -4.56 -16.69 -9.95
C PHE A 67 -5.92 -16.04 -9.74
N TYR A 68 -6.16 -15.54 -8.54
CA TYR A 68 -7.41 -14.87 -8.18
C TYR A 68 -7.15 -13.47 -7.64
N THR A 69 -8.14 -12.59 -7.78
CA THR A 69 -8.17 -11.24 -7.20
C THR A 69 -9.47 -11.02 -6.45
N GLY A 70 -9.45 -10.32 -5.32
CA GLY A 70 -10.68 -10.10 -4.57
C GLY A 70 -10.51 -9.25 -3.32
N ALA A 71 -11.58 -8.56 -2.94
CA ALA A 71 -11.60 -7.71 -1.75
C ALA A 71 -11.49 -8.54 -0.46
N ALA A 72 -12.03 -9.77 -0.45
CA ALA A 72 -11.97 -10.68 0.69
C ALA A 72 -10.55 -11.16 1.02
N ILE A 73 -9.66 -11.22 0.03
CA ILE A 73 -8.23 -11.53 0.26
C ILE A 73 -7.57 -10.40 1.07
N GLY A 74 -8.10 -9.18 0.94
CA GLY A 74 -7.71 -8.01 1.72
C GLY A 74 -8.14 -8.03 3.19
N ILE A 75 -9.06 -8.93 3.55
CA ILE A 75 -9.65 -9.10 4.90
C ILE A 75 -9.25 -10.47 5.47
N TRP A 76 -8.33 -11.19 4.82
CA TRP A 76 -7.94 -12.53 5.25
C TRP A 76 -7.38 -12.49 6.67
N THR A 77 -8.21 -12.90 7.63
CA THR A 77 -7.82 -13.15 9.01
C THR A 77 -7.47 -14.63 9.16
N PRO A 78 -6.45 -14.97 9.98
CA PRO A 78 -6.24 -16.35 10.38
C PRO A 78 -7.53 -16.85 11.07
N GLY A 79 -8.14 -17.93 10.54
CA GLY A 79 -9.49 -18.38 10.90
C GLY A 79 -10.45 -18.63 9.72
N HIS A 80 -9.96 -18.54 8.48
CA HIS A 80 -10.70 -18.92 7.26
C HIS A 80 -10.72 -20.43 6.98
N ASP A 81 -10.17 -21.26 7.87
CA ASP A 81 -10.33 -22.72 7.92
C ASP A 81 -11.82 -23.15 8.00
N THR A 82 -12.70 -22.22 8.35
CA THR A 82 -14.16 -22.39 8.38
C THR A 82 -14.86 -22.03 7.06
N LEU A 83 -14.21 -21.33 6.11
CA LEU A 83 -14.82 -21.00 4.83
C LEU A 83 -14.77 -22.19 3.88
N THR A 84 -15.89 -22.53 3.25
CA THR A 84 -15.93 -23.52 2.18
C THR A 84 -15.16 -23.05 0.93
N PRO A 85 -14.70 -23.97 0.07
CA PRO A 85 -14.15 -23.59 -1.25
C PRO A 85 -15.11 -22.72 -2.08
N ALA A 86 -16.43 -22.86 -1.87
CA ALA A 86 -17.44 -22.05 -2.53
C ALA A 86 -17.47 -20.61 -2.02
N GLN A 87 -17.32 -20.40 -0.70
CA GLN A 87 -17.25 -19.06 -0.10
C GLN A 87 -15.98 -18.33 -0.49
N VAL A 88 -14.83 -19.00 -0.46
CA VAL A 88 -13.57 -18.40 -0.94
C VAL A 88 -13.71 -17.99 -2.41
N ARG A 89 -14.37 -18.81 -3.24
CA ARG A 89 -14.60 -18.52 -4.67
C ARG A 89 -15.72 -17.51 -4.95
N ALA A 90 -16.65 -17.29 -4.03
CA ALA A 90 -17.72 -16.32 -4.20
C ALA A 90 -17.20 -14.87 -4.17
N ASP A 91 -16.14 -14.62 -3.40
CA ASP A 91 -15.60 -13.27 -3.16
C ASP A 91 -14.25 -13.01 -3.86
N VAL A 92 -13.79 -13.95 -4.71
CA VAL A 92 -12.60 -13.78 -5.54
C VAL A 92 -12.92 -14.05 -7.01
N GLN A 93 -12.36 -13.23 -7.88
CA GLN A 93 -12.43 -13.36 -9.33
C GLN A 93 -11.22 -14.14 -9.83
N LEU A 94 -11.44 -15.19 -10.62
CA LEU A 94 -10.36 -15.87 -11.35
C LEU A 94 -9.82 -14.92 -12.43
N VAL A 95 -8.52 -14.60 -12.36
CA VAL A 95 -7.81 -13.84 -13.38
C VAL A 95 -7.36 -14.77 -14.51
N GLY A 96 -6.76 -15.90 -14.14
CA GLY A 96 -6.25 -16.87 -15.11
C GLY A 96 -5.71 -18.13 -14.44
N ARG A 97 -5.55 -19.17 -15.25
CA ARG A 97 -4.98 -20.45 -14.81
C ARG A 97 -4.19 -21.10 -15.93
N THR A 98 -3.10 -21.75 -15.58
CA THR A 98 -2.25 -22.46 -16.54
C THR A 98 -1.66 -23.71 -15.91
N THR A 99 -1.13 -24.59 -16.75
CA THR A 99 -0.39 -25.76 -16.29
C THR A 99 1.11 -25.55 -16.47
N PHE A 100 1.91 -26.24 -15.66
CA PHE A 100 3.36 -26.19 -15.75
C PHE A 100 3.97 -27.50 -15.26
N THR A 101 5.25 -27.70 -15.58
CA THR A 101 6.06 -28.80 -15.07
C THR A 101 7.06 -28.26 -14.05
N ALA A 102 7.26 -28.97 -12.95
CA ALA A 102 8.21 -28.58 -11.91
C ALA A 102 9.21 -29.73 -11.63
N PRO A 103 10.47 -29.61 -12.07
CA PRO A 103 11.51 -30.59 -11.75
C PRO A 103 11.79 -30.68 -10.23
N PRO A 104 12.28 -31.82 -9.72
CA PRO A 104 12.70 -31.95 -8.31
C PRO A 104 13.74 -30.89 -7.95
N GLY A 105 13.57 -30.23 -6.80
CA GLY A 105 14.48 -29.20 -6.29
C GLY A 105 14.45 -27.86 -7.05
N ALA A 106 13.64 -27.74 -8.12
CA ALA A 106 13.57 -26.53 -8.91
C ALA A 106 12.59 -25.51 -8.34
N ILE A 107 12.89 -24.24 -8.56
CA ILE A 107 11.95 -23.12 -8.39
C ILE A 107 11.56 -22.63 -9.78
N THR A 108 10.26 -22.67 -10.08
CA THR A 108 9.69 -22.25 -11.36
C THR A 108 8.89 -20.97 -11.15
N THR A 109 9.12 -19.95 -11.97
CA THR A 109 8.23 -18.79 -12.03
C THR A 109 7.17 -19.04 -13.09
N VAL A 110 5.90 -18.98 -12.69
CA VAL A 110 4.76 -19.18 -13.58
C VAL A 110 4.02 -17.86 -13.74
N ASN A 111 3.83 -17.44 -14.99
CA ASN A 111 3.07 -16.24 -15.32
C ASN A 111 1.59 -16.58 -15.44
N CYS A 112 0.73 -15.70 -14.94
CA CYS A 112 -0.69 -15.75 -15.24
C CYS A 112 -0.88 -15.57 -16.76
N PRO A 113 -1.66 -16.42 -17.44
CA PRO A 113 -1.86 -16.31 -18.90
C PRO A 113 -2.71 -15.10 -19.29
N SER A 114 -3.37 -14.46 -18.33
CA SER A 114 -4.18 -13.26 -18.52
C SER A 114 -3.60 -12.09 -17.74
N PHE A 115 -3.65 -10.91 -18.32
CA PHE A 115 -3.47 -9.67 -17.56
C PHE A 115 -4.67 -9.42 -16.65
N TRP A 116 -4.41 -8.95 -15.44
CA TRP A 116 -5.46 -8.41 -14.58
C TRP A 116 -5.69 -6.94 -14.94
N VAL A 117 -6.95 -6.57 -15.15
CA VAL A 117 -7.39 -5.20 -15.43
C VAL A 117 -8.33 -4.78 -14.29
N PRO A 118 -7.85 -4.05 -13.27
CA PRO A 118 -8.66 -3.77 -12.08
C PRO A 118 -9.82 -2.81 -12.37
N GLY A 119 -9.69 -1.91 -13.36
CA GLY A 119 -10.73 -0.95 -13.74
C GLY A 119 -10.94 0.20 -12.73
N SER A 120 -10.31 0.17 -11.55
CA SER A 120 -10.25 1.27 -10.60
C SER A 120 -9.07 1.13 -9.65
N SER A 121 -8.72 2.21 -8.94
CA SER A 121 -7.67 2.20 -7.91
C SER A 121 -8.04 1.32 -6.71
N ASP A 122 -9.32 1.25 -6.34
CA ASP A 122 -9.78 0.38 -5.25
C ASP A 122 -9.78 -1.10 -5.64
N ALA A 123 -10.12 -1.42 -6.89
CA ALA A 123 -9.96 -2.75 -7.42
C ALA A 123 -8.48 -3.15 -7.48
N ALA A 124 -7.57 -2.24 -7.87
CA ALA A 124 -6.13 -2.50 -7.90
C ALA A 124 -5.54 -2.75 -6.50
N ARG A 125 -6.25 -2.35 -5.43
CA ARG A 125 -5.91 -2.64 -4.03
C ARG A 125 -6.49 -3.97 -3.54
N GLN A 126 -7.19 -4.72 -4.37
CA GLN A 126 -7.62 -6.07 -3.99
C GLN A 126 -6.41 -6.99 -3.80
N GLY A 127 -6.53 -7.97 -2.90
CA GLY A 127 -5.48 -8.95 -2.71
C GLY A 127 -5.41 -9.90 -3.90
N VAL A 128 -4.22 -10.41 -4.20
CA VAL A 128 -3.98 -11.49 -5.13
C VAL A 128 -3.86 -12.78 -4.34
N LEU A 129 -4.51 -13.82 -4.81
CA LEU A 129 -4.40 -15.16 -4.25
C LEU A 129 -3.87 -16.10 -5.31
N VAL A 130 -2.92 -16.96 -4.92
CA VAL A 130 -2.37 -17.96 -5.82
C VAL A 130 -2.48 -19.34 -5.21
N GLN A 131 -2.99 -20.25 -6.02
CA GLN A 131 -3.16 -21.65 -5.67
C GLN A 131 -2.35 -22.51 -6.62
N VAL A 132 -1.67 -23.52 -6.07
CA VAL A 132 -0.92 -24.52 -6.85
C VAL A 132 -1.37 -25.90 -6.41
N THR A 133 -1.67 -26.76 -7.38
CA THR A 133 -2.12 -28.13 -7.11
C THR A 133 -1.40 -29.11 -8.03
N ASN A 134 -0.96 -30.25 -7.49
CA ASN A 134 -0.52 -31.37 -8.32
C ASN A 134 -1.72 -32.24 -8.70
N LEU A 135 -2.04 -32.33 -9.98
CA LEU A 135 -3.25 -33.02 -10.45
C LEU A 135 -3.29 -34.54 -10.16
N PHE A 136 -2.16 -35.16 -9.83
CA PHE A 136 -2.06 -36.60 -9.57
C PHE A 136 -1.96 -36.95 -8.09
N THR A 137 -1.27 -36.13 -7.31
CA THR A 137 -0.93 -36.45 -5.91
C THR A 137 -1.66 -35.58 -4.90
N ASP A 138 -2.38 -34.57 -5.36
CA ASP A 138 -2.99 -33.56 -4.51
C ASP A 138 -4.50 -33.45 -4.79
N PRO A 139 -5.30 -34.43 -4.33
CA PRO A 139 -6.74 -34.34 -4.43
C PRO A 139 -7.23 -33.19 -3.55
N TRP A 140 -8.03 -32.31 -4.14
CA TRP A 140 -8.62 -31.18 -3.46
C TRP A 140 -9.66 -31.66 -2.43
N THR A 141 -9.22 -31.85 -1.18
CA THR A 141 -10.04 -32.48 -0.13
C THR A 141 -10.51 -31.50 0.94
N ALA A 142 -10.00 -30.27 0.95
CA ALA A 142 -10.28 -29.27 1.96
C ALA A 142 -10.48 -27.87 1.35
N PRO A 143 -11.13 -26.95 2.07
CA PRO A 143 -11.10 -25.53 1.73
C PRO A 143 -9.68 -24.96 1.65
N PHE A 144 -9.59 -23.84 0.95
CA PHE A 144 -8.35 -23.09 0.81
C PHE A 144 -7.82 -22.64 2.18
N ASP A 145 -6.56 -23.00 2.49
CA ASP A 145 -5.88 -22.59 3.72
C ASP A 145 -4.46 -22.07 3.44
N ALA A 146 -4.29 -20.74 3.40
CA ALA A 146 -2.98 -20.13 3.15
C ALA A 146 -1.96 -20.32 4.29
N VAL A 147 -2.41 -20.70 5.49
CA VAL A 147 -1.54 -20.86 6.65
C VAL A 147 -1.10 -22.30 6.78
N ASN A 148 -2.03 -23.25 6.69
CA ASN A 148 -1.75 -24.68 6.89
C ASN A 148 -1.42 -25.44 5.60
N ASP A 149 -1.80 -24.91 4.43
CA ASP A 149 -1.53 -25.56 3.14
C ASP A 149 -0.39 -24.87 2.37
N ARG A 150 -0.16 -25.35 1.15
CA ARG A 150 0.91 -24.94 0.23
C ARG A 150 0.55 -23.70 -0.59
N HIS A 151 -0.60 -23.10 -0.30
CA HIS A 151 -1.10 -21.90 -0.95
C HIS A 151 -0.62 -20.63 -0.25
N VAL A 152 -0.63 -19.51 -0.96
CA VAL A 152 -0.31 -18.21 -0.35
C VAL A 152 -1.15 -17.09 -0.96
N ALA A 153 -1.29 -16.01 -0.22
CA ALA A 153 -1.89 -14.78 -0.67
C ALA A 153 -0.86 -13.64 -0.69
N ARG A 154 -1.16 -12.62 -1.47
CA ARG A 154 -0.49 -11.33 -1.46
C ARG A 154 -1.56 -10.26 -1.35
N ASN A 155 -1.66 -9.70 -0.16
CA ASN A 155 -2.48 -8.55 0.15
C ASN A 155 -1.63 -7.29 -0.04
N ASP A 156 -1.64 -6.77 -1.26
CA ASP A 156 -1.03 -5.49 -1.60
C ASP A 156 -1.92 -4.30 -1.25
N ARG A 157 -2.99 -4.49 -0.45
CA ARG A 157 -3.48 -3.37 0.35
C ARG A 157 -2.26 -2.88 1.09
N VAL A 158 -1.69 -1.78 0.59
CA VAL A 158 -0.99 -0.78 1.40
C VAL A 158 -1.77 -0.82 2.69
N VAL A 159 -1.20 -1.39 3.75
CA VAL A 159 -1.85 -1.47 5.07
C VAL A 159 -2.43 -0.10 5.23
N ALA A 160 -3.76 0.02 5.08
CA ALA A 160 -4.36 1.30 4.75
C ALA A 160 -3.97 2.17 5.92
N SER A 161 -3.03 3.07 5.65
CA SER A 161 -2.28 3.59 6.78
C SER A 161 -3.32 4.28 7.63
N MET A 162 -3.38 3.88 8.90
CA MET A 162 -4.43 4.30 9.80
C MET A 162 -4.48 5.83 9.73
N ILE A 163 -5.63 6.38 9.36
CA ILE A 163 -5.82 7.82 9.38
C ILE A 163 -5.77 8.21 10.86
N ILE A 164 -4.75 8.98 11.23
CA ILE A 164 -4.55 9.46 12.60
C ILE A 164 -5.40 10.71 12.83
N SER A 165 -5.42 11.60 11.85
CA SER A 165 -6.13 12.87 11.91
C SER A 165 -6.51 13.35 10.52
N GLN A 166 -7.61 14.07 10.43
CA GLN A 166 -8.08 14.73 9.22
C GLN A 166 -9.03 15.86 9.58
N GLY A 167 -9.13 16.87 8.73
CA GLY A 167 -10.08 17.95 8.95
C GLY A 167 -9.83 19.13 8.04
N ALA A 168 -10.54 20.22 8.33
CA ALA A 168 -10.30 21.53 7.75
C ALA A 168 -10.27 22.58 8.85
N ALA A 169 -9.40 23.58 8.71
CA ALA A 169 -9.22 24.63 9.69
C ALA A 169 -8.71 25.92 9.05
N THR A 170 -8.87 27.02 9.77
CA THR A 170 -8.18 28.28 9.48
C THR A 170 -6.91 28.34 10.31
N LEU A 171 -5.76 28.17 9.66
CA LEU A 171 -4.43 28.34 10.23
C LEU A 171 -4.09 29.82 10.33
N LYS A 172 -4.11 30.36 11.55
CA LYS A 172 -3.89 31.78 11.83
C LYS A 172 -2.46 32.21 11.51
N GLY A 173 -2.28 33.45 11.06
CA GLY A 173 -0.97 34.04 10.86
C GLY A 173 -0.14 34.02 12.14
N THR A 174 1.12 33.58 12.06
CA THR A 174 2.06 33.31 13.17
C THR A 174 1.67 32.20 14.15
N TYR A 175 0.69 31.33 13.82
CA TYR A 175 0.31 30.19 14.65
C TYR A 175 0.89 28.88 14.12
N LEU A 176 1.11 27.94 15.04
CA LEU A 176 1.60 26.60 14.71
C LEU A 176 0.46 25.59 14.70
N PHE A 177 0.61 24.52 13.93
CA PHE A 177 -0.38 23.47 13.80
C PHE A 177 0.25 22.09 13.99
N ASP A 178 -0.41 21.26 14.80
CA ASP A 178 -0.14 19.84 14.98
C ASP A 178 -1.09 19.07 14.06
N LEU A 179 -0.56 18.43 13.02
CA LEU A 179 -1.30 17.69 12.00
C LEU A 179 -1.66 16.28 12.48
N ASP A 180 -1.01 15.77 13.52
CA ASP A 180 -1.32 14.48 14.14
C ASP A 180 -2.56 14.58 15.04
N VAL A 181 -2.82 15.74 15.66
CA VAL A 181 -3.99 15.95 16.55
C VAL A 181 -5.03 16.89 15.94
N GLY A 182 -4.66 17.69 14.93
CA GLY A 182 -5.55 18.68 14.33
C GLY A 182 -5.75 19.94 15.17
N VAL A 183 -4.75 20.31 15.96
CA VAL A 183 -4.83 21.41 16.93
C VAL A 183 -3.84 22.50 16.58
N GLN A 184 -4.33 23.74 16.61
CA GLN A 184 -3.50 24.93 16.48
C GLN A 184 -3.04 25.44 17.85
N SER A 185 -1.79 25.87 17.95
CA SER A 185 -1.23 26.51 19.15
C SER A 185 -0.91 27.99 18.94
N GLY A 186 -1.02 28.74 20.04
CA GLY A 186 -0.88 30.19 20.08
C GLY A 186 0.48 30.72 19.63
N ARG A 187 0.54 32.02 19.38
CA ARG A 187 1.79 32.73 19.11
C ARG A 187 2.71 32.63 20.33
N GLY A 188 3.94 32.12 20.16
CA GLY A 188 4.95 32.06 21.22
C GLY A 188 5.72 30.75 21.24
N ALA A 189 5.67 30.05 22.38
CA ALA A 189 6.38 28.79 22.58
C ALA A 189 5.91 27.74 21.56
N VAL A 190 6.87 27.10 20.89
CA VAL A 190 6.64 26.00 19.96
C VAL A 190 6.31 24.75 20.80
N PRO A 191 5.05 24.26 20.82
CA PRO A 191 4.75 23.02 21.52
C PRO A 191 5.48 21.85 20.85
N PRO A 192 5.86 20.79 21.58
CA PRO A 192 6.65 19.70 21.03
C PRO A 192 5.98 18.95 19.86
N GLY A 193 4.64 18.91 19.81
CA GLY A 193 3.88 18.27 18.72
C GLY A 193 3.59 19.16 17.50
N ALA A 194 3.98 20.43 17.52
CA ALA A 194 3.71 21.29 16.36
C ALA A 194 4.57 20.88 15.15
N ASP A 195 3.92 20.67 14.01
CA ASP A 195 4.57 20.21 12.78
C ASP A 195 4.88 21.36 11.82
N ILE A 196 3.96 22.32 11.71
CA ILE A 196 4.07 23.45 10.78
C ILE A 196 3.79 24.79 11.47
N TRP A 197 4.40 25.85 10.96
CA TRP A 197 4.20 27.22 11.40
C TRP A 197 3.93 28.12 10.21
N TRP A 198 2.74 28.74 10.18
CA TRP A 198 2.42 29.75 9.17
C TRP A 198 3.02 31.10 9.60
N GLU A 199 4.26 31.35 9.20
CA GLU A 199 5.05 32.48 9.70
C GLU A 199 4.79 33.74 8.89
N GLN A 200 4.28 34.79 9.55
CA GLN A 200 4.19 36.15 9.01
C GLN A 200 5.47 36.91 9.40
N LYS A 201 6.42 37.08 8.47
CA LYS A 201 7.68 37.80 8.74
C LYS A 201 7.51 39.31 8.61
N THR A 202 6.71 39.72 7.63
CA THR A 202 6.31 41.10 7.37
C THR A 202 4.90 41.08 6.77
N ASN A 203 4.37 42.25 6.37
CA ASN A 203 3.07 42.34 5.70
C ASN A 203 3.01 41.57 4.37
N SER A 204 4.16 41.39 3.70
CA SER A 204 4.24 40.71 2.39
C SER A 204 5.11 39.45 2.38
N ARG A 205 6.01 39.27 3.36
CA ARG A 205 6.87 38.07 3.45
C ARG A 205 6.28 37.04 4.39
N ARG A 206 6.01 35.83 3.88
CA ARG A 206 5.39 34.74 4.63
C ARG A 206 5.98 33.40 4.20
N GLN A 207 5.89 32.39 5.06
CA GLN A 207 6.37 31.05 4.72
C GLN A 207 5.70 29.97 5.58
N MET A 208 5.56 28.78 5.02
CA MET A 208 5.20 27.59 5.79
C MET A 208 6.47 26.89 6.27
N THR A 209 6.72 26.95 7.58
CA THR A 209 7.97 26.47 8.18
C THR A 209 7.73 25.17 8.95
N PRO A 210 8.45 24.06 8.66
CA PRO A 210 8.35 22.86 9.47
C PRO A 210 9.00 23.09 10.86
N LYS A 211 8.47 22.42 11.89
CA LYS A 211 8.90 22.57 13.29
C LYS A 211 9.21 21.22 13.95
N ASN A 212 10.01 21.26 15.01
CA ASN A 212 10.32 20.10 15.87
C ASN A 212 10.83 18.84 15.15
N GLY A 213 11.54 19.00 14.03
CA GLY A 213 12.06 17.88 13.24
C GLY A 213 11.10 17.34 12.17
N ALA A 214 9.93 17.96 12.01
CA ALA A 214 9.08 17.74 10.84
C ALA A 214 9.83 18.09 9.54
N GLY A 215 9.43 17.46 8.45
CA GLY A 215 9.89 17.77 7.11
C GLY A 215 8.73 18.17 6.22
N ILE A 216 8.98 19.03 5.23
CA ILE A 216 7.96 19.56 4.32
C ILE A 216 8.43 19.48 2.87
N ILE A 217 7.49 19.39 1.94
CA ILE A 217 7.70 19.51 0.50
C ILE A 217 6.45 20.10 -0.17
N ASN A 218 6.64 21.02 -1.10
CA ASN A 218 5.55 21.51 -1.94
C ASN A 218 5.30 20.57 -3.12
N LEU A 219 4.05 20.20 -3.36
CA LEU A 219 3.63 19.38 -4.52
C LEU A 219 2.97 20.24 -5.61
N GLY A 220 2.61 21.48 -5.31
CA GLY A 220 1.90 22.38 -6.21
C GLY A 220 0.46 21.91 -6.48
N PRO A 221 -0.10 22.21 -7.68
CA PRO A 221 -1.50 21.96 -8.00
C PRO A 221 -1.72 20.50 -8.40
N VAL A 222 -1.75 19.60 -7.42
CA VAL A 222 -2.07 18.17 -7.60
C VAL A 222 -3.44 17.83 -6.99
N ASP A 223 -4.09 16.78 -7.50
CA ASP A 223 -5.35 16.32 -6.92
C ASP A 223 -5.11 15.72 -5.52
N PHE A 224 -5.57 16.45 -4.49
CA PHE A 224 -5.50 16.06 -3.09
C PHE A 224 -6.01 14.64 -2.83
N ASN A 225 -7.07 14.20 -3.52
CA ASN A 225 -7.69 12.89 -3.29
C ASN A 225 -6.89 11.74 -3.92
N SER A 226 -6.09 12.01 -4.94
CA SER A 226 -5.24 11.02 -5.59
C SER A 226 -4.01 10.61 -4.74
N LEU A 227 -3.59 11.45 -3.80
CA LEU A 227 -2.40 11.22 -2.97
C LEU A 227 -2.66 10.15 -1.90
N SER A 228 -1.92 9.04 -1.98
CA SER A 228 -1.98 7.93 -1.03
C SER A 228 -0.84 7.98 -0.01
N SER A 229 -0.99 7.27 1.13
CA SER A 229 0.06 7.16 2.14
C SER A 229 1.39 6.64 1.57
N ARG A 230 1.35 5.63 0.68
CA ARG A 230 2.54 5.11 0.00
C ARG A 230 3.23 6.17 -0.85
N HIS A 231 2.45 6.97 -1.58
CA HIS A 231 3.01 8.06 -2.38
C HIS A 231 3.73 9.06 -1.45
N LEU A 232 3.10 9.48 -0.36
CA LEU A 232 3.72 10.39 0.61
C LEU A 232 5.02 9.81 1.19
N GLN A 233 5.05 8.53 1.55
CA GLN A 233 6.26 7.86 2.07
C GLN A 233 7.42 7.81 1.08
N SER A 234 7.14 7.87 -0.23
CA SER A 234 8.18 7.87 -1.27
C SER A 234 8.81 9.25 -1.51
N LEU A 235 8.23 10.32 -0.94
CA LEU A 235 8.70 11.68 -1.12
C LEU A 235 9.97 11.95 -0.30
N THR A 236 10.80 12.86 -0.81
CA THR A 236 11.96 13.37 -0.08
C THR A 236 11.57 14.67 0.64
N TYR A 237 11.51 14.62 1.96
CA TYR A 237 11.14 15.77 2.79
C TYR A 237 12.36 16.60 3.19
N ALA A 238 12.19 17.93 3.26
CA ALA A 238 13.25 18.85 3.65
C ALA A 238 12.84 19.72 4.85
N SER A 239 13.82 20.35 5.50
CA SER A 239 13.56 21.35 6.55
C SER A 239 13.40 22.77 6.01
N THR A 240 13.57 22.97 4.70
CA THR A 240 13.47 24.28 4.04
C THR A 240 12.00 24.73 4.02
N PRO A 241 11.67 25.94 4.53
CA PRO A 241 10.31 26.47 4.47
C PRO A 241 9.81 26.64 3.02
N ILE A 242 8.50 26.44 2.80
CA ILE A 242 7.86 26.78 1.53
C ILE A 242 7.57 28.28 1.52
N VAL A 243 7.94 28.96 0.43
CA VAL A 243 7.74 30.39 0.27
C VAL A 243 6.25 30.71 0.09
N GLY A 244 5.73 31.60 0.93
CA GLY A 244 4.31 31.98 0.97
C GLY A 244 4.07 33.47 0.73
N ASN A 245 5.00 34.18 0.08
CA ASN A 245 4.96 35.64 -0.05
C ASN A 245 3.69 36.15 -0.73
N ASN A 246 3.30 37.38 -0.43
CA ASN A 246 2.16 38.05 -1.08
C ASN A 246 2.58 38.75 -2.38
N ASP A 247 3.23 38.00 -3.27
CA ASP A 247 3.69 38.43 -4.59
C ASP A 247 3.80 37.22 -5.53
N SER A 248 4.40 37.38 -6.70
CA SER A 248 4.55 36.31 -7.70
C SER A 248 5.50 35.19 -7.30
N THR A 249 6.19 35.29 -6.15
CA THR A 249 7.06 34.22 -5.62
C THR A 249 6.31 33.26 -4.70
N ASN A 250 4.99 33.42 -4.53
CA ASN A 250 4.17 32.54 -3.70
C ASN A 250 4.12 31.12 -4.27
N GLU A 251 4.43 30.14 -3.42
CA GLU A 251 4.34 28.70 -3.72
C GLU A 251 3.16 28.01 -2.99
N LEU A 252 2.32 28.78 -2.29
CA LEU A 252 1.19 28.29 -1.51
C LEU A 252 -0.10 29.02 -1.92
N VAL A 253 -0.52 28.89 -3.18
CA VAL A 253 -1.76 29.49 -3.66
C VAL A 253 -2.96 28.55 -3.47
N ASN A 254 -4.18 29.08 -3.63
CA ASN A 254 -5.39 28.26 -3.51
C ASN A 254 -5.34 27.07 -4.48
N GLY A 255 -5.59 25.87 -3.96
CA GLY A 255 -5.54 24.63 -4.72
C GLY A 255 -4.20 23.90 -4.65
N ASP A 256 -3.13 24.54 -4.15
CA ASP A 256 -1.86 23.86 -3.95
C ASP A 256 -1.94 22.84 -2.82
N VAL A 257 -1.20 21.75 -2.98
CA VAL A 257 -1.01 20.73 -1.96
C VAL A 257 0.45 20.69 -1.57
N PHE A 258 0.71 20.62 -0.28
CA PHE A 258 2.02 20.29 0.26
C PHE A 258 1.94 19.06 1.17
N ALA A 259 3.05 18.35 1.30
CA ALA A 259 3.16 17.19 2.17
C ALA A 259 4.06 17.49 3.37
N VAL A 260 3.74 16.88 4.50
CA VAL A 260 4.50 17.00 5.74
C VAL A 260 4.82 15.61 6.28
N ARG A 261 6.08 15.35 6.62
CA ARG A 261 6.44 14.28 7.55
C ARG A 261 6.39 14.87 8.96
N THR A 262 5.42 14.45 9.76
CA THR A 262 5.14 15.03 11.08
C THR A 262 6.27 14.71 12.06
N THR A 263 6.27 15.40 13.19
CA THR A 263 7.17 15.18 14.31
C THR A 263 7.03 13.78 14.91
N GLY A 264 5.80 13.22 14.89
CA GLY A 264 5.51 11.84 15.25
C GLY A 264 5.97 10.79 14.23
N GLY A 265 6.55 11.21 13.09
CA GLY A 265 6.99 10.31 12.02
C GLY A 265 5.89 9.91 11.04
N ASN A 266 4.70 10.50 11.15
CA ASN A 266 3.57 10.23 10.27
C ASN A 266 3.65 11.07 9.00
N TYR A 267 2.76 10.80 8.04
CA TYR A 267 2.76 11.44 6.73
C TYR A 267 1.43 12.15 6.49
N ALA A 268 1.46 13.47 6.38
CA ALA A 268 0.30 14.29 6.12
C ALA A 268 0.35 14.91 4.71
N LYS A 269 -0.83 15.08 4.12
CA LYS A 269 -1.07 15.93 2.96
C LYS A 269 -1.96 17.10 3.37
N VAL A 270 -1.67 18.29 2.88
CA VAL A 270 -2.38 19.53 3.24
C VAL A 270 -2.71 20.31 1.97
N LEU A 271 -4.01 20.56 1.75
CA LEU A 271 -4.53 21.40 0.68
C LEU A 271 -4.70 22.83 1.20
N VAL A 272 -4.18 23.81 0.45
CA VAL A 272 -4.45 25.23 0.67
C VAL A 272 -5.82 25.56 0.09
N THR A 273 -6.82 25.72 0.95
CA THR A 273 -8.19 26.04 0.54
C THR A 273 -8.42 27.55 0.40
N ALA A 274 -7.68 28.35 1.17
CA ALA A 274 -7.65 29.81 1.06
C ALA A 274 -6.31 30.39 1.50
N TYR A 275 -5.68 31.19 0.67
CA TYR A 275 -4.44 31.90 0.96
C TYR A 275 -4.73 33.31 1.51
N GLY A 276 -3.98 33.73 2.52
CA GLY A 276 -4.14 35.05 3.14
C GLY A 276 -3.20 35.29 4.32
N TYR A 277 -3.55 36.30 5.13
CA TYR A 277 -2.90 36.48 6.44
C TYR A 277 -3.11 35.25 7.32
N ASP A 278 -4.36 34.80 7.39
CA ASP A 278 -4.71 33.45 7.83
C ASP A 278 -4.84 32.56 6.59
N MET A 279 -4.57 31.26 6.74
CA MET A 279 -4.61 30.28 5.67
C MET A 279 -5.70 29.24 5.95
N GLY A 280 -6.64 29.07 5.03
CA GLY A 280 -7.54 27.92 5.02
C GLY A 280 -6.77 26.67 4.61
N ILE A 281 -6.89 25.61 5.41
CA ILE A 281 -6.27 24.32 5.14
C ILE A 281 -7.29 23.18 5.24
N GLN A 282 -7.09 22.14 4.45
CA GLN A 282 -7.67 20.82 4.65
C GLN A 282 -6.52 19.81 4.73
N TRP A 283 -6.53 18.91 5.71
CA TRP A 283 -5.46 17.93 5.89
C TRP A 283 -5.96 16.51 6.09
N MET A 284 -5.06 15.56 5.83
CA MET A 284 -5.21 14.16 6.20
C MET A 284 -3.84 13.60 6.55
N THR A 285 -3.75 12.93 7.70
CA THR A 285 -2.53 12.37 8.28
C THR A 285 -2.65 10.86 8.38
N TYR A 286 -1.67 10.17 7.82
CA TYR A 286 -1.55 8.72 7.77
C TYR A 286 -0.42 8.26 8.69
N ALA A 287 -0.68 7.24 9.50
CA ALA A 287 0.35 6.56 10.29
C ALA A 287 1.57 6.13 9.45
N ALA A 288 2.75 6.16 10.04
CA ALA A 288 3.87 5.40 9.48
C ALA A 288 3.50 3.89 9.45
N PRO A 289 3.95 3.13 8.45
CA PRO A 289 3.90 1.66 8.54
C PRO A 289 4.68 1.19 9.77
N PRO A 290 4.27 0.10 10.42
CA PRO A 290 5.05 -0.51 11.50
C PRO A 290 6.42 -1.00 11.04
#